data_AF-C7MHN5-F1
#
_entry.id   AF-C7MHN5-F1
#
_cell.length_a   1.000
_cell.length_b   1.000
_cell.length_c   1.000
_cell.angle_alpha   90.00
_cell.angle_beta   90.00
_cell.angle_gamma   90.00
#
_symmetry.space_group_name_H-M   'P 1'
#
loop_
_entity.id
_entity.type
_entity.pdbx_description
1 polymer ?
#
loop_
_entity_poly.entity_id
_entity_poly.type
_entity_poly.pdbx_seq_one_letter_code
_entity_poly.pdbx_strand_id
1 'polypeptide(L)'
;MDVADAHLAAARKAWGDRWTRAIGDRELRKQIFHEFQQEFPCHPDIVLYESMSGAKMMDSPFSLFLHEYGAPDKRRDARLHVWSVRSEETVPPEFLRAPGVLRVKRHTPEYMYYLARATRIVGNSTLPEYFVRRPEQYYLNTWHGIGYKTLGRTDANPLGAGLSVSNMLQSTHAISPCGFMTHVHMHGFAMRNTYVGQFAEAGYPRIDAILNTGREAKLALLQILGCSEERPVVTYAPTWRGDGFDGERLRHDLASLADLDCSTVFLGHHMMLKHVDVANLEGVIVPPDHVNTNELLAATDVLITDYSSIFFDFQVTGRPIVHYLYDYAEYSTARGLTLESDELPGIVVTTSEQLVEAVEHELTRSRACAPSYYGNVERFNPFDKGESSKNVADWFFRADPSGVNVLKYLNVRPRTVFWGGRLGDTSATDAYFDEVEAELSRDAVDVTVFVSRTVRRNDVAIERIRRLGGSVSVVVRDDYNFGTTRAEEEARSKEAGERSQLEVMAYDEIYAREYRRIFGDVKFDHVRIFPGQSFFWRRLAAEAHK
;
A
#
# COMPACT_ATOMS: atom_id res chain seq x y z
N MET A 1 -6.20 -18.15 33.24
CA MET A 1 -5.17 -17.37 32.53
C MET A 1 -4.97 -18.08 31.22
N ASP A 2 -5.43 -17.44 30.15
CA ASP A 2 -5.34 -18.00 28.80
C ASP A 2 -3.86 -18.20 28.43
N VAL A 3 -3.54 -19.21 27.61
CA VAL A 3 -2.15 -19.49 27.19
C VAL A 3 -1.53 -18.26 26.49
N ALA A 4 -2.38 -17.44 25.86
CA ALA A 4 -2.01 -16.17 25.26
C ALA A 4 -1.41 -15.16 26.27
N ASP A 5 -1.90 -15.12 27.51
CA ASP A 5 -1.41 -14.23 28.57
C ASP A 5 -0.04 -14.68 29.09
N ALA A 6 0.17 -16.00 29.19
CA ALA A 6 1.44 -16.57 29.65
C ALA A 6 2.58 -16.28 28.65
N HIS A 7 2.31 -16.40 27.35
CA HIS A 7 3.28 -16.10 26.29
C HIS A 7 3.68 -14.62 26.27
N LEU A 8 2.70 -13.70 26.40
CA LEU A 8 2.97 -12.27 26.44
C LEU A 8 3.77 -11.88 27.69
N ALA A 9 3.42 -12.43 28.85
CA ALA A 9 4.15 -12.17 30.10
C ALA A 9 5.60 -12.66 30.02
N ALA A 10 5.83 -13.85 29.44
CA ALA A 10 7.16 -14.40 29.22
C ALA A 10 7.99 -13.51 28.27
N ALA A 11 7.42 -13.11 27.13
CA ALA A 11 8.09 -12.23 26.18
C ALA A 11 8.46 -10.88 26.83
N ARG A 12 7.50 -10.20 27.49
CA ARG A 12 7.75 -8.93 28.18
C ARG A 12 8.84 -9.06 29.24
N LYS A 13 8.84 -10.14 30.02
CA LYS A 13 9.87 -10.41 31.03
C LYS A 13 11.26 -10.60 30.40
N ALA A 14 11.35 -11.33 29.29
CA ALA A 14 12.63 -11.59 28.60
C ALA A 14 13.22 -10.32 27.96
N TRP A 15 12.37 -9.47 27.40
CA TRP A 15 12.80 -8.27 26.69
C TRP A 15 13.02 -7.06 27.62
N GLY A 16 12.26 -6.97 28.72
CA GLY A 16 12.27 -5.81 29.61
C GLY A 16 11.99 -4.52 28.85
N ASP A 17 12.73 -3.45 29.16
CA ASP A 17 12.57 -2.13 28.52
C ASP A 17 12.81 -2.14 27.00
N ARG A 18 13.48 -3.17 26.47
CA ARG A 18 13.71 -3.30 25.03
C ARG A 18 12.45 -3.70 24.26
N TRP A 19 11.41 -4.20 24.93
CA TRP A 19 10.17 -4.67 24.32
C TRP A 19 9.51 -3.62 23.40
N THR A 20 9.56 -2.35 23.82
CA THR A 20 8.96 -1.22 23.11
C THR A 20 9.99 -0.35 22.38
N ARG A 21 11.27 -0.75 22.38
CA ARG A 21 12.36 0.00 21.72
C ARG A 21 12.57 -0.49 20.30
N ALA A 22 12.53 0.43 19.34
CA ALA A 22 12.71 0.09 17.93
C ALA A 22 14.14 -0.43 17.66
N ILE A 23 14.24 -1.49 16.88
CA ILE A 23 15.50 -2.11 16.48
C ILE A 23 15.92 -1.52 15.13
N GLY A 24 17.11 -0.89 15.11
CA GLY A 24 17.68 -0.30 13.89
C GLY A 24 18.38 -1.30 12.98
N ASP A 25 18.94 -2.38 13.55
CA ASP A 25 19.65 -3.42 12.82
C ASP A 25 18.68 -4.29 12.00
N ARG A 26 18.82 -4.27 10.67
CA ARG A 26 17.87 -4.96 9.79
C ARG A 26 17.93 -6.47 9.89
N GLU A 27 19.09 -7.06 10.10
CA GLU A 27 19.24 -8.52 10.16
C GLU A 27 18.70 -9.04 11.50
N LEU A 28 18.96 -8.31 12.58
CA LEU A 28 18.38 -8.62 13.89
C LEU A 28 16.84 -8.60 13.86
N ARG A 29 16.22 -7.65 13.13
CA ARG A 29 14.75 -7.63 12.95
C ARG A 29 14.22 -8.89 12.27
N LYS A 30 14.91 -9.37 11.23
CA LYS A 30 14.54 -10.62 10.54
C LYS A 30 14.61 -11.80 11.50
N GLN A 31 15.72 -11.88 12.24
CA GLN A 31 15.97 -12.97 13.16
C GLN A 31 14.88 -13.05 14.24
N ILE A 32 14.62 -11.93 14.92
CA ILE A 32 13.61 -11.86 15.99
C ILE A 32 12.21 -12.15 15.46
N PHE A 33 11.85 -11.62 14.29
CA PHE A 33 10.52 -11.87 13.73
C PHE A 33 10.31 -13.37 13.45
N HIS A 34 11.29 -14.06 12.87
CA HIS A 34 11.16 -15.48 12.60
C HIS A 34 11.27 -16.34 13.87
N GLU A 35 12.04 -15.92 14.88
CA GLU A 35 12.03 -16.53 16.22
C GLU A 35 10.63 -16.44 16.83
N PHE A 36 9.96 -15.29 16.76
CA PHE A 36 8.58 -15.18 17.23
C PHE A 36 7.60 -16.05 16.44
N GLN A 37 7.80 -16.23 15.14
CA GLN A 37 6.98 -17.14 14.35
C GLN A 37 7.18 -18.61 14.75
N GLN A 38 8.40 -19.01 15.12
CA GLN A 38 8.69 -20.38 15.58
C GLN A 38 8.20 -20.64 17.01
N GLU A 39 8.40 -19.68 17.91
CA GLU A 39 8.10 -19.84 19.34
C GLU A 39 6.61 -19.72 19.65
N PHE A 40 5.89 -18.85 18.93
CA PHE A 40 4.51 -18.51 19.29
C PHE A 40 3.51 -18.87 18.17
N PRO A 41 2.38 -19.52 18.52
CA PRO A 41 1.32 -19.78 17.55
C PRO A 41 0.55 -18.50 17.23
N CYS A 42 -0.06 -18.48 16.04
CA CYS A 42 -1.04 -17.46 15.69
C CYS A 42 -2.23 -17.48 16.66
N HIS A 43 -2.81 -16.32 16.92
CA HIS A 43 -3.93 -16.14 17.83
C HIS A 43 -5.16 -15.65 17.06
N PRO A 44 -6.30 -16.37 17.10
CA PRO A 44 -7.47 -16.09 16.27
C PRO A 44 -8.10 -14.72 16.52
N ASP A 45 -7.99 -14.21 17.75
CA ASP A 45 -8.61 -12.93 18.15
C ASP A 45 -7.69 -11.71 17.99
N ILE A 46 -6.49 -11.86 17.44
CA ILE A 46 -5.59 -10.72 17.18
C ILE A 46 -5.76 -10.26 15.73
N VAL A 47 -6.16 -8.99 15.57
CA VAL A 47 -6.19 -8.31 14.29
C VAL A 47 -5.13 -7.20 14.29
N LEU A 48 -4.19 -7.26 13.36
CA LEU A 48 -3.18 -6.21 13.19
C LEU A 48 -3.57 -5.28 12.03
N TYR A 49 -3.51 -3.97 12.28
CA TYR A 49 -3.73 -2.92 11.30
C TYR A 49 -2.46 -2.11 11.12
N GLU A 50 -2.11 -1.83 9.87
CA GLU A 50 -1.00 -0.95 9.53
C GLU A 50 -1.33 -0.07 8.33
N SER A 51 -1.24 1.25 8.50
CA SER A 51 -1.47 2.21 7.43
C SER A 51 -0.19 2.99 7.13
N MET A 52 0.18 3.09 5.84
CA MET A 52 1.34 3.84 5.34
C MET A 52 2.62 3.58 6.15
N SER A 53 2.98 2.30 6.30
CA SER A 53 4.11 1.85 7.11
C SER A 53 4.06 2.26 8.60
N GLY A 54 2.85 2.29 9.18
CA GLY A 54 2.62 2.62 10.57
C GLY A 54 2.71 4.13 10.84
N ALA A 55 2.37 4.97 9.86
CA ALA A 55 2.41 6.42 10.04
C ALA A 55 1.40 6.87 11.12
N LYS A 56 0.13 6.46 10.97
CA LYS A 56 -0.98 6.78 11.87
C LYS A 56 -2.19 5.87 11.64
N MET A 57 -3.21 6.00 12.47
CA MET A 57 -4.51 5.34 12.27
C MET A 57 -5.30 6.10 11.20
N MET A 58 -5.16 5.68 9.94
CA MET A 58 -5.80 6.35 8.78
C MET A 58 -6.15 5.37 7.67
N ASP A 59 -6.79 5.91 6.62
CA ASP A 59 -7.04 5.24 5.34
C ASP A 59 -8.00 4.04 5.46
N SER A 60 -8.00 3.15 4.47
CA SER A 60 -8.91 2.01 4.40
C SER A 60 -8.73 1.05 5.59
N PRO A 61 -7.51 0.77 6.09
CA PRO A 61 -7.35 0.02 7.34
C PRO A 61 -8.08 0.64 8.53
N PHE A 62 -8.12 1.97 8.63
CA PHE A 62 -8.80 2.65 9.73
C PHE A 62 -10.32 2.57 9.60
N SER A 63 -10.86 2.73 8.39
CA SER A 63 -12.31 2.59 8.17
C SER A 63 -12.79 1.15 8.43
N LEU A 64 -11.99 0.15 8.05
CA LEU A 64 -12.25 -1.26 8.37
C LEU A 64 -12.16 -1.54 9.88
N PHE A 65 -11.20 -0.91 10.57
CA PHE A 65 -11.13 -0.98 12.03
C PHE A 65 -12.37 -0.37 12.68
N LEU A 66 -12.79 0.84 12.29
CA LEU A 66 -13.98 1.48 12.85
C LEU A 66 -15.23 0.62 12.64
N HIS A 67 -15.37 0.01 11.45
CA HIS A 67 -16.47 -0.91 11.16
C HIS A 67 -16.44 -2.18 12.04
N GLU A 68 -15.27 -2.80 12.22
CA GLU A 68 -15.16 -4.02 13.03
C GLU A 68 -15.22 -3.74 14.54
N TYR A 69 -14.65 -2.63 15.01
CA TYR A 69 -14.60 -2.23 16.42
C TYR A 69 -15.93 -1.65 16.90
N GLY A 70 -16.65 -0.89 16.06
CA GLY A 70 -17.91 -0.24 16.41
C GLY A 70 -19.16 -1.12 16.33
N ALA A 71 -19.03 -2.37 15.87
CA ALA A 71 -20.18 -3.26 15.67
C ALA A 71 -20.63 -3.92 16.98
N PRO A 72 -21.95 -3.97 17.30
CA PRO A 72 -22.49 -4.40 18.59
C PRO A 72 -22.43 -5.92 18.87
N ASP A 73 -21.65 -6.68 18.10
CA ASP A 73 -21.51 -8.13 18.26
C ASP A 73 -20.48 -8.46 19.34
N LYS A 74 -20.93 -9.15 20.41
CA LYS A 74 -20.10 -9.57 21.55
C LYS A 74 -18.87 -10.39 21.17
N ARG A 75 -18.83 -11.04 19.99
CA ARG A 75 -17.62 -11.73 19.50
C ARG A 75 -16.54 -10.76 19.02
N ARG A 76 -16.92 -9.54 18.62
CA ARG A 76 -16.00 -8.48 18.20
C ARG A 76 -15.41 -7.75 19.41
N ASP A 77 -16.17 -7.64 20.51
CA ASP A 77 -15.69 -7.09 21.80
C ASP A 77 -14.51 -7.87 22.43
N ALA A 78 -14.31 -9.13 22.05
CA ALA A 78 -13.23 -9.98 22.57
C ALA A 78 -11.92 -9.89 21.76
N ARG A 79 -11.92 -9.22 20.61
CA ARG A 79 -10.73 -9.12 19.74
C ARG A 79 -9.75 -8.09 20.28
N LEU A 80 -8.46 -8.39 20.13
CA LEU A 80 -7.39 -7.43 20.32
C LEU A 80 -7.05 -6.78 18.98
N HIS A 81 -7.39 -5.50 18.85
CA HIS A 81 -7.05 -4.67 17.70
C HIS A 81 -5.69 -4.03 17.94
N VAL A 82 -4.68 -4.49 17.20
CA VAL A 82 -3.30 -4.01 17.30
C VAL A 82 -3.02 -3.04 16.17
N TRP A 83 -2.67 -1.81 16.50
CA TRP A 83 -2.35 -0.75 15.55
C TRP A 83 -0.86 -0.44 15.53
N SER A 84 -0.26 -0.53 14.34
CA SER A 84 1.09 -0.02 14.08
C SER A 84 1.04 1.48 13.88
N VAL A 85 1.67 2.25 14.79
CA VAL A 85 1.68 3.73 14.75
C VAL A 85 3.07 4.29 15.08
N ARG A 86 3.37 5.49 14.57
CA ARG A 86 4.68 6.13 14.73
C ARG A 86 4.88 6.69 16.14
N SER A 87 3.83 7.31 16.69
CA SER A 87 3.77 7.90 18.03
C SER A 87 2.31 7.95 18.50
N GLU A 88 2.10 8.18 19.80
CA GLU A 88 0.75 8.35 20.35
C GLU A 88 0.06 9.64 19.87
N GLU A 89 0.82 10.66 19.48
CA GLU A 89 0.31 11.93 18.94
C GLU A 89 -0.48 11.76 17.63
N THR A 90 -0.23 10.67 16.89
CA THR A 90 -0.93 10.39 15.63
C THR A 90 -2.15 9.49 15.81
N VAL A 91 -2.47 9.12 17.05
CA VAL A 91 -3.63 8.30 17.41
C VAL A 91 -4.79 9.23 17.75
N PRO A 92 -6.00 9.02 17.17
CA PRO A 92 -7.17 9.78 17.58
C PRO A 92 -7.43 9.64 19.10
N PRO A 93 -7.71 10.73 19.83
CA PRO A 93 -7.75 10.73 21.30
C PRO A 93 -8.66 9.66 21.92
N GLU A 94 -9.79 9.36 21.29
CA GLU A 94 -10.76 8.35 21.71
C GLU A 94 -10.19 6.92 21.72
N PHE A 95 -9.16 6.63 20.93
CA PHE A 95 -8.52 5.30 20.85
C PHE A 95 -7.28 5.15 21.74
N LEU A 96 -6.81 6.22 22.41
CA LEU A 96 -5.67 6.14 23.33
C LEU A 96 -5.93 5.22 24.54
N ARG A 97 -7.20 5.12 24.96
CA ARG A 97 -7.63 4.31 26.11
C ARG A 97 -8.81 3.40 25.79
N ALA A 98 -9.08 3.18 24.50
CA ALA A 98 -10.14 2.29 24.05
C ALA A 98 -9.86 0.84 24.49
N PRO A 99 -10.84 0.15 25.12
CA PRO A 99 -10.71 -1.26 25.46
C PRO A 99 -10.40 -2.10 24.20
N GLY A 100 -9.53 -3.10 24.33
CA GLY A 100 -9.19 -3.98 23.20
C GLY A 100 -8.37 -3.33 22.08
N VAL A 101 -7.95 -2.05 22.22
CA VAL A 101 -7.09 -1.36 21.25
C VAL A 101 -5.68 -1.21 21.81
N LEU A 102 -4.72 -1.88 21.18
CA LEU A 102 -3.30 -1.78 21.51
C LEU A 102 -2.58 -1.03 20.40
N ARG A 103 -1.71 -0.08 20.77
CA ARG A 103 -0.85 0.63 19.82
C ARG A 103 0.58 0.17 20.00
N VAL A 104 1.26 -0.14 18.90
CA VAL A 104 2.63 -0.64 18.89
C VAL A 104 3.45 0.16 17.88
N LYS A 105 4.72 0.39 18.17
CA LYS A 105 5.63 1.10 17.25
C LYS A 105 6.28 0.12 16.28
N ARG A 106 6.24 0.41 14.98
CA ARG A 106 6.89 -0.43 13.95
C ARG A 106 8.37 -0.67 14.29
N HIS A 107 8.85 -1.88 14.02
CA HIS A 107 10.21 -2.36 14.29
C HIS A 107 10.59 -2.56 15.77
N THR A 108 9.65 -2.52 16.71
CA THR A 108 9.90 -3.00 18.08
C THR A 108 9.69 -4.53 18.17
N PRO A 109 10.26 -5.20 19.19
CA PRO A 109 9.91 -6.57 19.52
C PRO A 109 8.39 -6.75 19.73
N GLU A 110 7.72 -5.81 20.38
CA GLU A 110 6.27 -5.83 20.57
C GLU A 110 5.52 -5.89 19.24
N TYR A 111 5.89 -5.03 18.28
CA TYR A 111 5.30 -5.04 16.95
C TYR A 111 5.52 -6.38 16.24
N MET A 112 6.75 -6.92 16.27
CA MET A 112 7.07 -8.19 15.61
C MET A 112 6.32 -9.36 16.23
N TYR A 113 6.16 -9.37 17.56
CA TYR A 113 5.39 -10.38 18.27
C TYR A 113 3.93 -10.38 17.83
N TYR A 114 3.27 -9.22 17.80
CA TYR A 114 1.87 -9.16 17.37
C TYR A 114 1.72 -9.44 15.86
N LEU A 115 2.66 -8.98 15.02
CA LEU A 115 2.66 -9.30 13.59
C LEU A 115 2.86 -10.80 13.31
N ALA A 116 3.70 -11.49 14.09
CA ALA A 116 3.94 -12.92 13.96
C ALA A 116 2.72 -13.75 14.41
N ARG A 117 1.90 -13.21 15.32
CA ARG A 117 0.77 -13.91 15.93
C ARG A 117 -0.59 -13.55 15.36
N ALA A 118 -0.78 -12.38 14.75
CA ALA A 118 -2.08 -11.98 14.22
C ALA A 118 -2.57 -12.94 13.12
N THR A 119 -3.77 -13.51 13.28
CA THR A 119 -4.40 -14.31 12.21
C THR A 119 -5.03 -13.41 11.16
N ARG A 120 -5.34 -12.17 11.47
CA ARG A 120 -5.88 -11.17 10.54
C ARG A 120 -4.94 -9.97 10.48
N ILE A 121 -4.47 -9.63 9.29
CA ILE A 121 -3.62 -8.47 9.03
C ILE A 121 -4.32 -7.61 7.97
N VAL A 122 -4.46 -6.32 8.24
CA VAL A 122 -5.02 -5.34 7.32
C VAL A 122 -3.96 -4.27 7.07
N GLY A 123 -3.52 -4.14 5.81
CA GLY A 123 -2.54 -3.15 5.39
C GLY A 123 -2.92 -2.50 4.08
N ASN A 124 -2.35 -1.33 3.80
CA ASN A 124 -2.57 -0.59 2.55
C ASN A 124 -1.27 -0.27 1.79
N SER A 125 -0.14 -0.72 2.34
CA SER A 125 1.21 -0.43 1.87
C SER A 125 2.13 -1.60 2.21
N THR A 126 3.38 -1.52 1.79
CA THR A 126 4.37 -2.57 2.02
C THR A 126 4.62 -2.79 3.52
N LEU A 127 4.24 -3.97 4.03
CA LEU A 127 4.68 -4.46 5.33
C LEU A 127 6.22 -4.58 5.38
N PRO A 128 6.85 -4.59 6.56
CA PRO A 128 8.31 -4.65 6.67
C PRO A 128 8.95 -5.77 5.85
N GLU A 129 10.20 -5.56 5.43
CA GLU A 129 10.91 -6.47 4.54
C GLU A 129 11.19 -7.86 5.14
N TYR A 130 11.11 -8.01 6.46
CA TYR A 130 11.21 -9.29 7.18
C TYR A 130 9.87 -10.04 7.28
N PHE A 131 8.77 -9.40 6.88
CA PHE A 131 7.47 -10.05 6.91
C PHE A 131 7.45 -11.21 5.90
N VAL A 132 7.16 -12.39 6.44
CA VAL A 132 6.82 -13.59 5.67
C VAL A 132 5.54 -14.14 6.26
N ARG A 133 4.44 -14.08 5.51
CA ARG A 133 3.14 -14.56 5.96
C ARG A 133 3.20 -16.05 6.34
N ARG A 134 2.62 -16.43 7.48
CA ARG A 134 2.37 -17.85 7.79
C ARG A 134 1.08 -18.34 7.13
N PRO A 135 0.95 -19.63 6.78
CA PRO A 135 -0.27 -20.18 6.19
C PRO A 135 -1.56 -19.81 6.93
N GLU A 136 -1.50 -19.74 8.27
CA GLU A 136 -2.62 -19.44 9.17
C GLU A 136 -3.01 -17.96 9.22
N GLN A 137 -2.20 -17.06 8.65
CA GLN A 137 -2.47 -15.62 8.62
C GLN A 137 -3.23 -15.24 7.36
N TYR A 138 -4.31 -14.49 7.50
CA TYR A 138 -5.02 -13.84 6.42
C TYR A 138 -4.56 -12.38 6.37
N TYR A 139 -4.02 -11.98 5.22
CA TYR A 139 -3.56 -10.63 4.95
C TYR A 139 -4.43 -10.00 3.88
N LEU A 140 -5.12 -8.92 4.24
CA LEU A 140 -5.84 -8.01 3.33
C LEU A 140 -4.93 -6.83 2.98
N ASN A 141 -4.58 -6.70 1.70
CA ASN A 141 -3.93 -5.50 1.16
C ASN A 141 -4.97 -4.63 0.47
N THR A 142 -5.25 -3.45 1.03
CA THR A 142 -6.21 -2.52 0.46
C THR A 142 -5.64 -1.62 -0.62
N TRP A 143 -4.31 -1.57 -0.79
CA TRP A 143 -3.62 -0.49 -1.48
C TRP A 143 -4.06 0.91 -0.97
N HIS A 144 -3.56 1.99 -1.57
CA HIS A 144 -3.69 3.35 -1.02
C HIS A 144 -4.08 4.41 -2.06
N GLY A 145 -4.76 4.01 -3.13
CA GLY A 145 -5.33 4.97 -4.09
C GLY A 145 -5.23 4.54 -5.55
N ILE A 146 -5.81 5.35 -6.43
CA ILE A 146 -5.71 5.18 -7.87
C ILE A 146 -4.43 5.86 -8.36
N GLY A 147 -3.63 5.16 -9.17
CA GLY A 147 -2.37 5.68 -9.68
C GLY A 147 -2.57 6.73 -10.76
N TYR A 148 -2.56 8.02 -10.39
CA TYR A 148 -2.44 9.11 -11.37
C TYR A 148 -1.01 9.19 -11.95
N LYS A 149 -0.02 8.95 -11.08
CA LYS A 149 1.37 8.77 -11.50
C LYS A 149 1.53 7.36 -12.01
N THR A 150 2.43 7.16 -12.97
CA THR A 150 2.72 5.79 -13.44
C THR A 150 3.23 4.91 -12.28
N LEU A 151 2.68 3.70 -12.18
CA LEU A 151 2.98 2.75 -11.11
C LEU A 151 3.46 1.42 -11.69
N GLY A 152 4.36 0.76 -10.96
CA GLY A 152 4.86 -0.55 -11.34
C GLY A 152 5.73 -0.49 -12.60
N ARG A 153 5.55 -1.47 -13.47
CA ARG A 153 6.35 -1.62 -14.69
C ARG A 153 5.88 -0.66 -15.79
N THR A 154 6.83 0.06 -16.35
CA THR A 154 6.67 0.97 -17.49
C THR A 154 7.88 0.87 -18.42
N ASP A 155 7.84 1.55 -19.57
CA ASP A 155 9.01 1.59 -20.47
C ASP A 155 10.23 2.25 -19.81
N ALA A 156 10.00 3.27 -18.99
CA ALA A 156 11.02 3.94 -18.19
C ALA A 156 11.47 3.11 -16.98
N ASN A 157 10.60 2.23 -16.46
CA ASN A 157 10.89 1.34 -15.34
C ASN A 157 10.51 -0.12 -15.64
N PRO A 158 11.28 -0.83 -16.48
CA PRO A 158 10.93 -2.18 -16.95
C PRO A 158 11.00 -3.26 -15.84
N LEU A 159 11.63 -2.96 -14.70
CA LEU A 159 11.72 -3.87 -13.55
C LEU A 159 10.62 -3.63 -12.51
N GLY A 160 9.84 -2.55 -12.64
CA GLY A 160 8.76 -2.22 -11.71
C GLY A 160 9.22 -2.02 -10.26
N ALA A 161 8.37 -2.42 -9.31
CA ALA A 161 8.57 -2.24 -7.87
C ALA A 161 8.71 -3.59 -7.14
N GLY A 162 9.80 -4.31 -7.38
CA GLY A 162 9.97 -5.72 -6.95
C GLY A 162 9.65 -6.02 -5.47
N LEU A 163 10.03 -5.14 -4.54
CA LEU A 163 9.70 -5.31 -3.12
C LEU A 163 8.18 -5.20 -2.86
N SER A 164 7.53 -4.20 -3.44
CA SER A 164 6.08 -3.99 -3.31
C SER A 164 5.31 -5.15 -3.93
N VAL A 165 5.76 -5.63 -5.10
CA VAL A 165 5.22 -6.84 -5.76
C VAL A 165 5.31 -8.03 -4.82
N SER A 166 6.52 -8.34 -4.32
CA SER A 166 6.73 -9.48 -3.41
C SER A 166 5.85 -9.39 -2.16
N ASN A 167 5.66 -8.19 -1.59
CA ASN A 167 4.79 -7.99 -0.43
C ASN A 167 3.30 -8.18 -0.77
N MET A 168 2.85 -7.70 -1.92
CA MET A 168 1.47 -7.90 -2.39
C MET A 168 1.18 -9.37 -2.69
N LEU A 169 2.12 -10.12 -3.25
CA LEU A 169 1.97 -11.55 -3.49
C LEU A 169 1.79 -12.37 -2.22
N GLN A 170 2.27 -11.87 -1.07
CA GLN A 170 1.98 -12.49 0.22
C GLN A 170 0.55 -12.25 0.69
N SER A 171 -0.22 -11.32 0.11
CA SER A 171 -1.60 -11.09 0.54
C SER A 171 -2.52 -12.25 0.17
N THR A 172 -3.41 -12.60 1.09
CA THR A 172 -4.48 -13.58 0.83
C THR A 172 -5.69 -12.95 0.17
N HIS A 173 -5.87 -11.64 0.39
CA HIS A 173 -6.97 -10.83 -0.10
C HIS A 173 -6.40 -9.49 -0.56
N ALA A 174 -6.81 -9.01 -1.72
CA ALA A 174 -6.47 -7.67 -2.21
C ALA A 174 -7.70 -7.03 -2.86
N ILE A 175 -7.83 -5.71 -2.70
CA ILE A 175 -8.91 -4.94 -3.35
C ILE A 175 -8.38 -3.94 -4.38
N SER A 176 -9.24 -3.61 -5.35
CA SER A 176 -9.01 -2.57 -6.33
C SER A 176 -10.28 -1.72 -6.51
N PRO A 177 -10.17 -0.38 -6.57
CA PRO A 177 -11.32 0.52 -6.64
C PRO A 177 -12.06 0.51 -7.99
N CYS A 178 -11.38 0.11 -9.07
CA CYS A 178 -11.92 0.16 -10.42
C CYS A 178 -11.10 -0.69 -11.39
N GLY A 179 -11.66 -0.94 -12.58
CA GLY A 179 -11.00 -1.71 -13.64
C GLY A 179 -9.65 -1.13 -14.10
N PHE A 180 -9.50 0.20 -14.07
CA PHE A 180 -8.22 0.85 -14.37
C PHE A 180 -7.13 0.42 -13.38
N MET A 181 -7.41 0.54 -12.08
CA MET A 181 -6.43 0.15 -11.06
C MET A 181 -6.24 -1.38 -11.02
N THR A 182 -7.27 -2.17 -11.37
CA THR A 182 -7.15 -3.62 -11.53
C THR A 182 -6.13 -3.95 -12.63
N HIS A 183 -6.19 -3.24 -13.77
CA HIS A 183 -5.20 -3.40 -14.83
C HIS A 183 -3.77 -3.08 -14.35
N VAL A 184 -3.59 -1.99 -13.60
CA VAL A 184 -2.29 -1.62 -13.00
C VAL A 184 -1.77 -2.71 -12.05
N HIS A 185 -2.64 -3.24 -11.17
CA HIS A 185 -2.26 -4.35 -10.28
C HIS A 185 -1.83 -5.60 -11.06
N MET A 186 -2.62 -6.00 -12.06
CA MET A 186 -2.36 -7.23 -12.82
C MET A 186 -1.10 -7.13 -13.68
N HIS A 187 -0.90 -6.01 -14.37
CA HIS A 187 0.15 -5.87 -15.39
C HIS A 187 1.35 -5.06 -14.90
N GLY A 188 1.13 -3.96 -14.20
CA GLY A 188 2.17 -3.09 -13.67
C GLY A 188 2.87 -3.71 -12.45
N PHE A 189 2.12 -4.35 -11.56
CA PHE A 189 2.67 -5.05 -10.38
C PHE A 189 2.81 -6.56 -10.58
N ALA A 190 2.78 -7.04 -11.82
CA ALA A 190 3.08 -8.43 -12.20
C ALA A 190 2.24 -9.49 -11.44
N MET A 191 1.03 -9.13 -10.99
CA MET A 191 0.17 -10.04 -10.23
C MET A 191 -0.59 -11.03 -11.11
N ARG A 192 -0.81 -10.72 -12.39
CA ARG A 192 -1.66 -11.52 -13.29
C ARG A 192 -1.29 -13.01 -13.28
N ASN A 193 0.01 -13.31 -13.36
CA ASN A 193 0.49 -14.68 -13.53
C ASN A 193 1.08 -15.25 -12.23
N THR A 194 1.05 -14.48 -11.13
CA THR A 194 1.75 -14.83 -9.87
C THR A 194 0.88 -14.73 -8.62
N TYR A 195 -0.26 -14.04 -8.68
CA TYR A 195 -1.14 -13.88 -7.52
C TYR A 195 -2.16 -15.00 -7.41
N VAL A 196 -2.12 -15.74 -6.30
CA VAL A 196 -3.05 -16.86 -6.02
C VAL A 196 -4.08 -16.58 -4.93
N GLY A 197 -4.00 -15.41 -4.29
CA GLY A 197 -5.00 -14.97 -3.31
C GLY A 197 -6.33 -14.59 -3.98
N GLN A 198 -7.29 -14.14 -3.16
CA GLN A 198 -8.53 -13.59 -3.67
C GLN A 198 -8.35 -12.11 -4.00
N PHE A 199 -8.62 -11.74 -5.24
CA PHE A 199 -8.58 -10.34 -5.68
C PHE A 199 -10.00 -9.88 -5.98
N ALA A 200 -10.41 -8.74 -5.44
CA ALA A 200 -11.76 -8.22 -5.64
C ALA A 200 -11.74 -6.76 -6.10
N GLU A 201 -12.64 -6.43 -7.02
CA GLU A 201 -13.01 -5.04 -7.25
C GLU A 201 -14.06 -4.62 -6.23
N ALA A 202 -13.75 -3.56 -5.49
CA ALA A 202 -14.57 -2.99 -4.43
C ALA A 202 -14.12 -1.54 -4.20
N GLY A 203 -15.02 -0.68 -3.71
CA GLY A 203 -14.66 0.70 -3.39
C GLY A 203 -13.65 0.74 -2.24
N TYR A 204 -13.03 1.89 -2.02
CA TYR A 204 -12.13 2.04 -0.89
C TYR A 204 -12.91 2.29 0.40
N PRO A 205 -12.71 1.49 1.47
CA PRO A 205 -13.31 1.74 2.78
C PRO A 205 -13.12 3.18 3.28
N ARG A 206 -11.97 3.82 3.00
CA ARG A 206 -11.71 5.21 3.40
C ARG A 206 -12.67 6.24 2.80
N ILE A 207 -13.28 5.94 1.66
CA ILE A 207 -14.21 6.86 0.99
C ILE A 207 -15.58 6.87 1.69
N ASP A 208 -15.94 5.80 2.41
CA ASP A 208 -17.15 5.81 3.24
C ASP A 208 -17.12 6.91 4.31
N ALA A 209 -15.94 7.25 4.83
CA ALA A 209 -15.79 8.37 5.76
C ALA A 209 -16.16 9.72 5.10
N ILE A 210 -15.98 9.85 3.79
CA ILE A 210 -16.41 11.06 3.05
C ILE A 210 -17.94 11.05 2.88
N LEU A 211 -18.48 9.92 2.40
CA LEU A 211 -19.88 9.81 1.98
C LEU A 211 -20.87 9.74 3.14
N ASN A 212 -20.48 9.13 4.25
CA ASN A 212 -21.36 8.87 5.40
C ASN A 212 -21.18 9.85 6.56
N THR A 213 -20.33 10.87 6.41
CA THR A 213 -20.15 11.88 7.48
C THR A 213 -21.46 12.61 7.74
N GLY A 214 -22.01 12.39 8.93
CA GLY A 214 -23.18 13.10 9.42
C GLY A 214 -22.89 14.55 9.81
N ARG A 215 -23.95 15.35 9.94
CA ARG A 215 -23.86 16.78 10.33
C ARG A 215 -23.08 16.98 11.63
N GLU A 216 -23.33 16.18 12.66
CA GLU A 216 -22.67 16.31 13.96
C GLU A 216 -21.16 16.11 13.86
N ALA A 217 -20.72 15.06 13.16
CA ALA A 217 -19.30 14.80 12.93
C ALA A 217 -18.63 15.93 12.10
N LYS A 218 -19.33 16.45 11.08
CA LYS A 218 -18.85 17.62 10.32
C LYS A 218 -18.69 18.84 11.24
N LEU A 219 -19.66 19.15 12.09
CA LEU A 219 -19.59 20.29 13.01
C LEU A 219 -18.46 20.14 14.04
N ALA A 220 -18.27 18.95 14.60
CA ALA A 220 -17.16 18.65 15.50
C ALA A 220 -15.81 18.87 14.80
N LEU A 221 -15.67 18.43 13.54
CA LEU A 221 -14.47 18.66 12.76
C LEU A 221 -14.24 20.16 12.46
N LEU A 222 -15.28 20.92 12.08
CA LEU A 222 -15.16 22.37 11.88
C LEU A 222 -14.70 23.06 13.17
N GLN A 223 -15.21 22.64 14.34
CA GLN A 223 -14.76 23.16 15.63
C GLN A 223 -13.28 22.84 15.90
N ILE A 224 -12.81 21.64 15.58
CA ILE A 224 -11.38 21.26 15.70
C ILE A 224 -10.51 22.14 14.80
N LEU A 225 -10.99 22.45 13.59
CA LEU A 225 -10.29 23.29 12.63
C LEU A 225 -10.39 24.78 12.93
N GLY A 226 -11.30 25.21 13.81
CA GLY A 226 -11.62 26.62 14.03
C GLY A 226 -12.40 27.26 12.88
N CYS A 227 -13.06 26.46 12.04
CA CYS A 227 -13.89 26.92 10.93
C CYS A 227 -15.32 27.25 11.38
N SER A 228 -15.94 28.23 10.74
CA SER A 228 -17.39 28.49 10.88
C SER A 228 -18.19 27.60 9.93
N GLU A 229 -19.42 27.23 10.30
CA GLU A 229 -20.35 26.54 9.39
C GLU A 229 -20.82 27.45 8.24
N GLU A 230 -20.85 28.77 8.47
CA GLU A 230 -21.35 29.75 7.50
C GLU A 230 -20.36 30.04 6.37
N ARG A 231 -19.08 29.68 6.54
CA ARG A 231 -18.02 29.91 5.56
C ARG A 231 -17.64 28.61 4.85
N PRO A 232 -17.58 28.58 3.51
CA PRO A 232 -17.13 27.41 2.77
C PRO A 232 -15.70 27.02 3.14
N VAL A 233 -15.40 25.72 3.17
CA VAL A 233 -14.05 25.21 3.42
C VAL A 233 -13.33 24.95 2.10
N VAL A 234 -12.26 25.68 1.83
CA VAL A 234 -11.39 25.47 0.65
C VAL A 234 -10.15 24.72 1.11
N THR A 235 -9.91 23.52 0.62
CA THR A 235 -8.74 22.72 1.00
C THR A 235 -7.70 22.71 -0.11
N TYR A 236 -6.51 23.22 0.17
CA TYR A 236 -5.36 23.18 -0.75
C TYR A 236 -4.41 22.05 -0.36
N ALA A 237 -4.34 21.01 -1.21
CA ALA A 237 -3.56 19.79 -1.01
C ALA A 237 -2.55 19.56 -2.16
N PRO A 238 -1.46 20.34 -2.25
CA PRO A 238 -0.42 20.16 -3.26
C PRO A 238 0.51 18.98 -2.95
N THR A 239 1.14 18.40 -3.98
CA THR A 239 2.14 17.34 -3.80
C THR A 239 3.56 17.89 -3.55
N TRP A 240 4.35 17.16 -2.76
CA TRP A 240 5.73 17.55 -2.47
C TRP A 240 6.64 17.48 -3.71
N ARG A 241 7.40 18.54 -4.00
CA ARG A 241 8.31 18.65 -5.16
C ARG A 241 9.79 18.36 -4.86
N GLY A 242 10.17 18.12 -3.61
CA GLY A 242 11.59 17.92 -3.27
C GLY A 242 12.39 19.21 -3.48
N ASP A 243 13.52 19.09 -4.16
CA ASP A 243 14.45 20.22 -4.38
C ASP A 243 13.88 21.30 -5.32
N GLY A 244 12.84 20.99 -6.11
CA GLY A 244 12.11 21.96 -6.95
C GLY A 244 10.95 22.67 -6.23
N PHE A 245 10.94 22.66 -4.90
CA PHE A 245 9.88 23.28 -4.11
C PHE A 245 10.04 24.80 -4.06
N ASP A 246 9.00 25.52 -4.49
CA ASP A 246 8.92 26.97 -4.46
C ASP A 246 8.02 27.42 -3.28
N GLY A 247 8.67 27.83 -2.19
CA GLY A 247 7.98 28.27 -0.98
C GLY A 247 7.32 29.65 -1.11
N GLU A 248 7.89 30.55 -1.93
CA GLU A 248 7.36 31.91 -2.07
C GLU A 248 6.07 31.91 -2.88
N ARG A 249 5.99 31.14 -3.97
CA ARG A 249 4.73 30.94 -4.70
C ARG A 249 3.66 30.36 -3.78
N LEU A 250 3.99 29.31 -3.03
CA LEU A 250 3.02 28.69 -2.11
C LEU A 250 2.54 29.66 -1.03
N ARG A 251 3.44 30.49 -0.47
CA ARG A 251 3.09 31.53 0.50
C ARG A 251 2.16 32.58 -0.13
N HIS A 252 2.45 33.01 -1.35
CA HIS A 252 1.62 33.95 -2.09
C HIS A 252 0.22 33.37 -2.38
N ASP A 253 0.15 32.14 -2.91
CA ASP A 253 -1.12 31.46 -3.20
C ASP A 253 -1.98 31.33 -1.95
N LEU A 254 -1.39 30.89 -0.84
CA LEU A 254 -2.11 30.72 0.43
C LEU A 254 -2.65 32.04 0.98
N ALA A 255 -1.87 33.13 0.90
CA ALA A 255 -2.33 34.45 1.30
C ALA A 255 -3.50 34.92 0.41
N SER A 256 -3.36 34.81 -0.90
CA SER A 256 -4.42 35.20 -1.85
C SER A 256 -5.70 34.37 -1.68
N LEU A 257 -5.59 33.08 -1.35
CA LEU A 257 -6.74 32.23 -1.03
C LEU A 257 -7.37 32.58 0.33
N ALA A 258 -6.58 33.02 1.31
CA ALA A 258 -7.07 33.43 2.63
C ALA A 258 -7.86 34.76 2.58
N ASP A 259 -7.62 35.60 1.58
CA ASP A 259 -8.36 36.85 1.34
C ASP A 259 -9.78 36.62 0.78
N LEU A 260 -10.09 35.40 0.31
CA LEU A 260 -11.43 35.04 -0.15
C LEU A 260 -12.39 34.82 1.03
N ASP A 261 -13.71 34.89 0.77
CA ASP A 261 -14.73 34.61 1.78
C ASP A 261 -14.90 33.09 2.05
N CYS A 262 -13.84 32.46 2.52
CA CYS A 262 -13.80 31.04 2.86
C CYS A 262 -12.84 30.75 4.02
N SER A 263 -12.93 29.54 4.56
CA SER A 263 -11.91 28.98 5.45
C SER A 263 -10.88 28.20 4.62
N THR A 264 -9.66 28.73 4.51
CA THR A 264 -8.57 28.13 3.74
C THR A 264 -7.81 27.12 4.59
N VAL A 265 -7.93 25.83 4.24
CA VAL A 265 -7.23 24.72 4.89
C VAL A 265 -6.06 24.26 4.04
N PHE A 266 -4.85 24.31 4.58
CA PHE A 266 -3.64 23.84 3.90
C PHE A 266 -3.27 22.42 4.35
N LEU A 267 -3.42 21.46 3.44
CA LEU A 267 -3.05 20.05 3.63
C LEU A 267 -1.72 19.75 2.91
N GLY A 268 -0.64 20.33 3.43
CA GLY A 268 0.71 20.15 2.89
C GLY A 268 1.52 19.04 3.57
N HIS A 269 2.54 18.54 2.87
CA HIS A 269 3.55 17.68 3.49
C HIS A 269 4.33 18.46 4.58
N HIS A 270 4.74 17.79 5.66
CA HIS A 270 5.44 18.45 6.79
C HIS A 270 6.70 19.24 6.40
N MET A 271 7.38 18.86 5.31
CA MET A 271 8.52 19.61 4.79
C MET A 271 8.10 20.96 4.18
N MET A 272 6.90 21.07 3.60
CA MET A 272 6.37 22.33 3.05
C MET A 272 6.05 23.32 4.16
N LEU A 273 5.48 22.84 5.26
CA LEU A 273 5.16 23.66 6.44
C LEU A 273 6.39 24.39 6.98
N LYS A 274 7.58 23.76 6.92
CA LYS A 274 8.85 24.38 7.36
C LYS A 274 9.32 25.53 6.49
N HIS A 275 8.91 25.59 5.22
CA HIS A 275 9.37 26.59 4.25
C HIS A 275 8.42 27.78 4.13
N VAL A 276 7.14 27.59 4.45
CA VAL A 276 6.10 28.61 4.24
C VAL A 276 5.72 29.34 5.54
N ASP A 277 6.19 28.84 6.68
CA ASP A 277 5.87 29.38 8.01
C ASP A 277 4.36 29.66 8.17
N VAL A 278 3.57 28.64 7.84
CA VAL A 278 2.10 28.74 7.74
C VAL A 278 1.47 29.20 9.06
N ALA A 279 2.15 29.00 10.18
CA ALA A 279 1.71 29.49 11.49
C ALA A 279 1.58 31.02 11.55
N ASN A 280 2.30 31.74 10.68
CA ASN A 280 2.27 33.21 10.58
C ASN A 280 1.40 33.72 9.42
N LEU A 281 0.70 32.84 8.70
CA LEU A 281 -0.27 33.23 7.67
C LEU A 281 -1.66 33.33 8.30
N GLU A 282 -2.13 34.56 8.50
CA GLU A 282 -3.48 34.83 8.98
C GLU A 282 -4.53 34.27 8.00
N GLY A 283 -5.56 33.63 8.52
CA GLY A 283 -6.63 33.02 7.70
C GLY A 283 -6.32 31.66 7.10
N VAL A 284 -5.12 31.09 7.31
CA VAL A 284 -4.76 29.74 6.85
C VAL A 284 -4.77 28.74 8.01
N ILE A 285 -5.49 27.64 7.82
CA ILE A 285 -5.68 26.60 8.82
C ILE A 285 -4.85 25.37 8.44
N VAL A 286 -4.04 24.88 9.38
CA VAL A 286 -3.35 23.59 9.24
C VAL A 286 -4.08 22.57 10.12
N PRO A 287 -4.62 21.47 9.56
CA PRO A 287 -5.33 20.48 10.35
C PRO A 287 -4.38 19.78 11.34
N PRO A 288 -4.81 19.46 12.57
CA PRO A 288 -4.02 18.65 13.49
C PRO A 288 -3.63 17.29 12.91
N ASP A 289 -2.46 16.76 13.29
CA ASP A 289 -1.90 15.51 12.75
C ASP A 289 -2.84 14.27 12.88
N HIS A 290 -3.69 14.25 13.92
CA HIS A 290 -4.65 13.18 14.18
C HIS A 290 -5.91 13.26 13.33
N VAL A 291 -6.20 14.40 12.68
CA VAL A 291 -7.32 14.52 11.74
C VAL A 291 -7.01 13.70 10.48
N ASN A 292 -7.97 12.89 10.06
CA ASN A 292 -7.81 12.09 8.85
C ASN A 292 -8.17 12.88 7.60
N THR A 293 -7.45 12.60 6.50
CA THR A 293 -7.67 13.26 5.22
C THR A 293 -9.10 13.04 4.72
N ASN A 294 -9.65 11.83 4.79
CA ASN A 294 -11.00 11.54 4.30
C ASN A 294 -12.09 12.21 5.17
N GLU A 295 -11.87 12.41 6.46
CA GLU A 295 -12.76 13.22 7.32
C GLU A 295 -12.70 14.70 6.91
N LEU A 296 -11.49 15.25 6.66
CA LEU A 296 -11.32 16.61 6.17
C LEU A 296 -12.05 16.82 4.83
N LEU A 297 -11.88 15.90 3.88
CA LEU A 297 -12.56 15.93 2.59
C LEU A 297 -14.09 15.92 2.72
N ALA A 298 -14.65 15.32 3.76
CA ALA A 298 -16.08 15.37 4.02
C ALA A 298 -16.56 16.80 4.33
N ALA A 299 -15.72 17.61 4.98
CA ALA A 299 -16.00 19.01 5.30
C ALA A 299 -15.60 19.98 4.17
N THR A 300 -14.69 19.61 3.27
CA THR A 300 -14.22 20.44 2.15
C THR A 300 -15.33 20.75 1.13
N ASP A 301 -15.56 22.02 0.84
CA ASP A 301 -16.49 22.49 -0.18
C ASP A 301 -15.81 22.64 -1.56
N VAL A 302 -14.54 23.04 -1.61
CA VAL A 302 -13.72 23.09 -2.83
C VAL A 302 -12.35 22.48 -2.57
N LEU A 303 -11.92 21.54 -3.41
CA LEU A 303 -10.58 20.95 -3.35
C LEU A 303 -9.66 21.60 -4.39
N ILE A 304 -8.54 22.14 -3.94
CA ILE A 304 -7.42 22.56 -4.78
C ILE A 304 -6.34 21.48 -4.68
N THR A 305 -5.91 20.91 -5.80
CA THR A 305 -4.83 19.92 -5.81
C THR A 305 -4.05 19.97 -7.13
N ASP A 306 -3.05 19.11 -7.27
CA ASP A 306 -2.21 19.01 -8.46
C ASP A 306 -2.19 17.57 -9.00
N TYR A 307 -1.08 16.85 -8.83
CA TYR A 307 -0.83 15.46 -9.23
C TYR A 307 -1.11 14.46 -8.11
N SER A 308 -1.94 14.82 -7.14
CA SER A 308 -2.31 13.96 -6.02
C SER A 308 -3.43 13.01 -6.41
N SER A 309 -3.39 11.76 -5.94
CA SER A 309 -4.52 10.84 -6.09
C SER A 309 -5.73 11.20 -5.22
N ILE A 310 -5.62 12.23 -4.37
CA ILE A 310 -6.69 12.68 -3.47
C ILE A 310 -7.95 13.14 -4.23
N PHE A 311 -7.84 13.61 -5.48
CA PHE A 311 -9.01 14.03 -6.24
C PHE A 311 -9.91 12.83 -6.59
N PHE A 312 -9.36 11.62 -6.78
CA PHE A 312 -10.16 10.42 -7.00
C PHE A 312 -11.01 10.07 -5.78
N ASP A 313 -10.53 10.38 -4.57
CA ASP A 313 -11.30 10.17 -3.35
C ASP A 313 -12.38 11.24 -3.20
N PHE A 314 -12.06 12.50 -3.54
CA PHE A 314 -12.97 13.62 -3.35
C PHE A 314 -14.06 13.69 -4.42
N GLN A 315 -13.80 13.26 -5.66
CA GLN A 315 -14.76 13.43 -6.75
C GLN A 315 -16.12 12.76 -6.51
N VAL A 316 -16.17 11.72 -5.66
CA VAL A 316 -17.42 11.06 -5.25
C VAL A 316 -18.40 12.01 -4.56
N THR A 317 -17.94 13.16 -4.04
CA THR A 317 -18.82 14.14 -3.40
C THR A 317 -19.61 14.97 -4.40
N GLY A 318 -19.23 14.98 -5.68
CA GLY A 318 -19.81 15.88 -6.68
C GLY A 318 -19.52 17.36 -6.39
N ARG A 319 -18.39 17.66 -5.73
CA ARG A 319 -18.00 19.04 -5.35
C ARG A 319 -16.84 19.55 -6.21
N PRO A 320 -16.69 20.88 -6.37
CA PRO A 320 -15.68 21.45 -7.26
C PRO A 320 -14.24 21.04 -6.93
N ILE A 321 -13.48 20.76 -8.00
CA ILE A 321 -12.04 20.47 -7.95
C ILE A 321 -11.33 21.49 -8.85
N VAL A 322 -10.28 22.11 -8.33
CA VAL A 322 -9.37 22.99 -9.07
C VAL A 322 -8.00 22.32 -9.11
N HIS A 323 -7.57 21.95 -10.32
CA HIS A 323 -6.26 21.37 -10.60
C HIS A 323 -5.25 22.47 -10.93
N TYR A 324 -4.36 22.77 -9.99
CA TYR A 324 -3.32 23.77 -10.15
C TYR A 324 -2.01 23.14 -10.66
N LEU A 325 -1.85 23.10 -11.98
CA LEU A 325 -0.79 22.37 -12.69
C LEU A 325 0.29 23.32 -13.23
N TYR A 326 0.82 24.19 -12.37
CA TYR A 326 1.80 25.23 -12.72
C TYR A 326 3.09 24.68 -13.37
N ASP A 327 3.43 23.40 -13.14
CA ASP A 327 4.63 22.72 -13.63
C ASP A 327 4.35 21.50 -14.53
N TYR A 328 3.21 21.47 -15.25
CA TYR A 328 2.75 20.29 -16.02
C TYR A 328 3.78 19.69 -16.98
N ALA A 329 4.43 20.51 -17.82
CA ALA A 329 5.36 20.02 -18.83
C ALA A 329 6.59 19.32 -18.22
N GLU A 330 7.12 19.89 -17.14
CA GLU A 330 8.27 19.33 -16.42
C GLU A 330 7.86 18.07 -15.63
N TYR A 331 6.71 18.12 -14.96
CA TYR A 331 6.24 17.04 -14.11
C TYR A 331 5.87 15.78 -14.89
N SER A 332 5.12 15.93 -15.99
CA SER A 332 4.66 14.80 -16.81
C SER A 332 5.83 14.02 -17.40
N THR A 333 6.85 14.72 -17.88
CA THR A 333 8.09 14.12 -18.40
C THR A 333 8.87 13.37 -17.33
N ALA A 334 9.00 13.95 -16.12
CA ALA A 334 9.84 13.38 -15.07
C ALA A 334 9.20 12.19 -14.33
N ARG A 335 7.87 12.21 -14.12
CA ARG A 335 7.17 11.23 -13.29
C ARG A 335 6.32 10.24 -14.09
N GLY A 336 5.91 10.60 -15.30
CA GLY A 336 4.89 9.90 -16.07
C GLY A 336 3.51 10.03 -15.41
N LEU A 337 2.52 10.43 -16.20
CA LEU A 337 1.12 10.51 -15.80
C LEU A 337 0.29 9.49 -16.57
N THR A 338 -0.78 9.02 -15.95
CA THR A 338 -1.72 8.08 -16.58
C THR A 338 -2.96 8.74 -17.15
N LEU A 339 -3.14 10.04 -16.88
CA LEU A 339 -4.22 10.85 -17.41
C LEU A 339 -3.65 12.16 -17.93
N GLU A 340 -4.19 12.63 -19.04
CA GLU A 340 -3.91 13.97 -19.55
C GLU A 340 -4.73 15.02 -18.80
N SER A 341 -4.34 16.29 -18.92
CA SER A 341 -5.00 17.39 -18.19
C SER A 341 -6.47 17.59 -18.57
N ASP A 342 -6.86 17.28 -19.81
CA ASP A 342 -8.24 17.36 -20.31
C ASP A 342 -9.13 16.18 -19.86
N GLU A 343 -8.54 15.10 -19.33
CA GLU A 343 -9.26 14.00 -18.70
C GLU A 343 -9.64 14.31 -17.24
N LEU A 344 -9.02 15.32 -16.61
CA LEU A 344 -9.22 15.63 -15.20
C LEU A 344 -10.61 16.25 -14.94
N PRO A 345 -11.30 15.85 -13.85
CA PRO A 345 -12.55 16.49 -13.47
C PRO A 345 -12.32 17.89 -12.88
N GLY A 346 -13.13 18.87 -13.27
CA GLY A 346 -13.08 20.23 -12.71
C GLY A 346 -12.30 21.22 -13.56
N ILE A 347 -11.78 22.28 -12.94
CA ILE A 347 -11.07 23.37 -13.62
C ILE A 347 -9.57 23.12 -13.54
N VAL A 348 -8.86 23.22 -14.67
CA VAL A 348 -7.39 23.16 -14.72
C VAL A 348 -6.83 24.56 -14.92
N VAL A 349 -5.89 24.96 -14.07
CA VAL A 349 -5.25 26.27 -14.06
C VAL A 349 -3.73 26.14 -13.89
N THR A 350 -2.97 27.12 -14.36
CA THR A 350 -1.49 27.08 -14.33
C THR A 350 -0.85 28.29 -13.69
N THR A 351 -1.59 29.37 -13.41
CA THR A 351 -1.08 30.55 -12.70
C THR A 351 -1.83 30.83 -11.40
N SER A 352 -1.21 31.59 -10.50
CA SER A 352 -1.80 31.96 -9.21
C SER A 352 -3.05 32.82 -9.37
N GLU A 353 -3.09 33.70 -10.37
CA GLU A 353 -4.26 34.53 -10.69
C GLU A 353 -5.44 33.67 -11.14
N GLN A 354 -5.19 32.73 -12.06
CA GLN A 354 -6.21 31.79 -12.52
C GLN A 354 -6.72 30.90 -11.38
N LEU A 355 -5.85 30.53 -10.44
CA LEU A 355 -6.22 29.76 -9.25
C LEU A 355 -7.25 30.52 -8.40
N VAL A 356 -6.97 31.78 -8.06
CA VAL A 356 -7.88 32.60 -7.25
C VAL A 356 -9.20 32.82 -7.98
N GLU A 357 -9.17 33.19 -9.27
CA GLU A 357 -10.36 33.37 -10.11
C GLU A 357 -11.22 32.10 -10.18
N ALA A 358 -10.59 30.92 -10.34
CA ALA A 358 -11.30 29.65 -10.41
C ALA A 358 -11.97 29.29 -9.07
N VAL A 359 -11.31 29.55 -7.95
CA VAL A 359 -11.87 29.29 -6.62
C VAL A 359 -13.02 30.24 -6.33
N GLU A 360 -12.86 31.54 -6.57
CA GLU A 360 -13.94 32.53 -6.41
C GLU A 360 -15.17 32.20 -7.28
N HIS A 361 -14.94 31.76 -8.52
CA HIS A 361 -15.99 31.27 -9.41
C HIS A 361 -16.73 30.05 -8.83
N GLU A 362 -16.02 29.06 -8.30
CA GLU A 362 -16.67 27.86 -7.72
C GLU A 362 -17.37 28.13 -6.38
N LEU A 363 -16.91 29.13 -5.61
CA LEU A 363 -17.60 29.58 -4.39
C LEU A 363 -18.94 30.27 -4.69
N THR A 364 -19.08 30.88 -5.87
CA THR A 364 -20.27 31.66 -6.26
C THR A 364 -21.25 30.90 -7.16
N ARG A 365 -20.85 29.80 -7.79
CA ARG A 365 -21.70 29.02 -8.71
C ARG A 365 -22.63 28.04 -8.01
N SER A 366 -23.81 27.80 -8.61
CA SER A 366 -24.68 26.67 -8.23
C SER A 366 -24.02 25.32 -8.52
N ARG A 367 -24.06 24.40 -7.54
CA ARG A 367 -23.26 23.17 -7.34
C ARG A 367 -23.29 22.07 -8.44
N ALA A 368 -23.82 22.30 -9.63
CA ALA A 368 -23.94 21.23 -10.63
C ALA A 368 -22.65 21.07 -11.48
N CYS A 369 -21.81 20.08 -11.17
CA CYS A 369 -20.62 19.74 -11.96
C CYS A 369 -20.95 19.35 -13.41
N ALA A 370 -19.96 19.48 -14.31
CA ALA A 370 -20.12 19.11 -15.73
C ALA A 370 -20.28 17.59 -15.94
N PRO A 371 -20.90 17.12 -17.05
CA PRO A 371 -21.03 15.69 -17.34
C PRO A 371 -19.71 14.90 -17.34
N SER A 372 -18.60 15.50 -17.78
CA SER A 372 -17.26 14.88 -17.75
C SER A 372 -16.77 14.54 -16.34
N TYR A 373 -17.22 15.30 -15.33
CA TYR A 373 -16.94 15.02 -13.93
C TYR A 373 -17.58 13.70 -13.50
N TYR A 374 -18.87 13.50 -13.82
CA TYR A 374 -19.57 12.26 -13.47
C TYR A 374 -19.06 11.05 -14.25
N GLY A 375 -18.64 11.23 -15.52
CA GLY A 375 -17.96 10.17 -16.27
C GLY A 375 -16.64 9.72 -15.60
N ASN A 376 -15.91 10.64 -14.97
CA ASN A 376 -14.74 10.30 -14.15
C ASN A 376 -15.11 9.50 -12.90
N VAL A 377 -16.19 9.88 -12.19
CA VAL A 377 -16.69 9.13 -11.02
C VAL A 377 -17.09 7.71 -11.43
N GLU A 378 -17.81 7.53 -12.53
CA GLU A 378 -18.19 6.19 -13.03
C GLU A 378 -16.98 5.33 -13.41
N ARG A 379 -15.95 5.95 -14.02
CA ARG A 379 -14.73 5.25 -14.42
C ARG A 379 -13.87 4.81 -13.24
N PHE A 380 -13.74 5.66 -12.22
CA PHE A 380 -12.73 5.49 -11.17
C PHE A 380 -13.29 5.11 -9.80
N ASN A 381 -14.56 5.40 -9.52
CA ASN A 381 -15.23 5.09 -8.25
C ASN A 381 -16.57 4.31 -8.43
N PRO A 382 -16.67 3.31 -9.33
CA PRO A 382 -17.94 2.62 -9.60
C PRO A 382 -18.53 1.88 -8.39
N PHE A 383 -17.71 1.60 -7.38
CA PHE A 383 -18.09 0.84 -6.19
C PHE A 383 -18.19 1.69 -4.90
N ASP A 384 -17.77 2.96 -4.92
CA ASP A 384 -17.77 3.82 -3.74
C ASP A 384 -19.16 4.41 -3.48
N LYS A 385 -20.01 3.63 -2.80
CA LYS A 385 -21.41 3.97 -2.50
C LYS A 385 -21.70 4.20 -1.01
N GLY A 386 -20.65 4.32 -0.19
CA GLY A 386 -20.77 4.44 1.26
C GLY A 386 -20.90 3.10 2.00
N GLU A 387 -20.67 1.97 1.32
CA GLU A 387 -20.78 0.63 1.90
C GLU A 387 -19.49 -0.20 1.78
N SER A 388 -18.40 0.41 1.30
CA SER A 388 -17.15 -0.28 0.98
C SER A 388 -16.53 -0.97 2.20
N SER A 389 -16.55 -0.31 3.37
CA SER A 389 -16.05 -0.84 4.65
C SER A 389 -16.81 -2.09 5.06
N LYS A 390 -18.15 -2.06 4.97
CA LYS A 390 -19.00 -3.22 5.27
C LYS A 390 -18.70 -4.36 4.31
N ASN A 391 -18.73 -4.09 3.00
CA ASN A 391 -18.59 -5.11 1.96
C ASN A 391 -17.22 -5.80 2.02
N VAL A 392 -16.15 -5.03 2.20
CA VAL A 392 -14.78 -5.57 2.33
C VAL A 392 -14.62 -6.30 3.66
N ALA A 393 -15.20 -5.81 4.75
CA ALA A 393 -15.14 -6.49 6.05
C ALA A 393 -15.91 -7.82 6.06
N ASP A 394 -17.10 -7.88 5.46
CA ASP A 394 -17.88 -9.10 5.32
C ASP A 394 -17.11 -10.13 4.46
N TRP A 395 -16.52 -9.69 3.36
CA TRP A 395 -15.68 -10.55 2.54
C TRP A 395 -14.46 -11.08 3.28
N PHE A 396 -13.68 -10.21 3.93
CA PHE A 396 -12.42 -10.62 4.55
C PHE A 396 -12.61 -11.34 5.90
N PHE A 397 -13.40 -10.78 6.82
CA PHE A 397 -13.57 -11.31 8.18
C PHE A 397 -14.61 -12.41 8.28
N ARG A 398 -15.61 -12.42 7.38
CA ARG A 398 -16.74 -13.36 7.42
C ARG A 398 -16.80 -14.30 6.21
N ALA A 399 -15.89 -14.16 5.25
CA ALA A 399 -15.86 -14.96 4.02
C ALA A 399 -17.14 -14.84 3.19
N ASP A 400 -17.81 -13.69 3.24
CA ASP A 400 -19.00 -13.39 2.44
C ASP A 400 -18.65 -12.45 1.27
N PRO A 401 -18.53 -12.97 0.04
CA PRO A 401 -18.14 -12.15 -1.12
C PRO A 401 -19.31 -11.38 -1.74
N SER A 402 -20.53 -11.41 -1.19
CA SER A 402 -21.73 -10.86 -1.83
C SER A 402 -21.65 -9.36 -2.14
N GLY A 403 -20.88 -8.60 -1.35
CA GLY A 403 -20.70 -7.16 -1.51
C GLY A 403 -19.52 -6.73 -2.39
N VAL A 404 -18.73 -7.67 -2.95
CA VAL A 404 -17.53 -7.35 -3.73
C VAL A 404 -17.48 -8.13 -5.05
N ASN A 405 -16.80 -7.59 -6.06
CA ASN A 405 -16.63 -8.28 -7.34
C ASN A 405 -15.32 -9.09 -7.35
N VAL A 406 -15.35 -10.34 -6.87
CA VAL A 406 -14.18 -11.23 -6.88
C VAL A 406 -13.81 -11.63 -8.31
N LEU A 407 -12.55 -11.42 -8.69
CA LEU A 407 -12.03 -11.76 -10.01
C LEU A 407 -11.89 -13.27 -10.19
N LYS A 408 -12.67 -13.82 -11.13
CA LYS A 408 -12.72 -15.28 -11.38
C LYS A 408 -11.79 -15.76 -12.49
N TYR A 409 -11.15 -14.85 -13.23
CA TYR A 409 -10.27 -15.18 -14.35
C TYR A 409 -8.81 -15.41 -13.93
N LEU A 410 -8.47 -15.16 -12.67
CA LEU A 410 -7.15 -15.47 -12.14
C LEU A 410 -7.04 -16.98 -11.91
N ASN A 411 -5.83 -17.51 -12.04
CA ASN A 411 -5.51 -18.90 -11.68
C ASN A 411 -6.21 -19.97 -12.55
N VAL A 412 -6.55 -19.64 -13.80
CA VAL A 412 -7.27 -20.55 -14.73
C VAL A 412 -6.38 -21.23 -15.78
N ARG A 413 -5.16 -20.75 -16.00
CA ARG A 413 -4.20 -21.33 -16.96
C ARG A 413 -2.99 -21.94 -16.25
N PRO A 414 -2.33 -22.94 -16.88
CA PRO A 414 -1.04 -23.42 -16.39
C PRO A 414 -0.02 -22.28 -16.36
N ARG A 415 0.85 -22.29 -15.35
CA ARG A 415 1.88 -21.27 -15.15
C ARG A 415 3.27 -21.80 -15.47
N THR A 416 3.99 -21.04 -16.27
CA THR A 416 5.40 -21.28 -16.55
C THR A 416 6.23 -20.15 -15.95
N VAL A 417 7.22 -20.48 -15.12
CA VAL A 417 8.25 -19.53 -14.71
C VAL A 417 9.57 -19.82 -15.41
N PHE A 418 10.11 -18.79 -16.03
CA PHE A 418 11.49 -18.74 -16.50
C PHE A 418 12.36 -18.22 -15.37
N TRP A 419 13.22 -19.09 -14.88
CA TRP A 419 14.04 -18.88 -13.70
C TRP A 419 15.44 -18.44 -14.12
N GLY A 420 15.55 -17.16 -14.45
CA GLY A 420 16.78 -16.53 -14.94
C GLY A 420 17.81 -16.23 -13.85
N GLY A 421 17.39 -16.10 -12.59
CA GLY A 421 18.30 -15.84 -11.47
C GLY A 421 19.29 -14.72 -11.76
N ARG A 422 20.60 -14.97 -11.67
CA ARG A 422 21.62 -14.02 -12.15
C ARG A 422 21.92 -14.26 -13.62
N LEU A 423 21.38 -13.42 -14.49
CA LEU A 423 21.72 -13.43 -15.92
C LEU A 423 23.17 -12.97 -16.14
N GLY A 424 23.88 -13.71 -16.97
CA GLY A 424 25.32 -13.58 -17.24
C GLY A 424 25.62 -12.65 -18.43
N ASP A 425 26.52 -13.10 -19.32
CA ASP A 425 26.90 -12.39 -20.54
C ASP A 425 25.76 -12.33 -21.58
N THR A 426 26.00 -11.59 -22.67
CA THR A 426 24.97 -11.26 -23.67
C THR A 426 24.40 -12.48 -24.37
N SER A 427 25.22 -13.44 -24.82
CA SER A 427 24.74 -14.61 -25.57
C SER A 427 23.87 -15.53 -24.71
N ALA A 428 24.25 -15.72 -23.44
CA ALA A 428 23.44 -16.45 -22.47
C ALA A 428 22.11 -15.73 -22.20
N THR A 429 22.15 -14.40 -22.07
CA THR A 429 20.95 -13.57 -21.87
C THR A 429 19.99 -13.65 -23.05
N ASP A 430 20.49 -13.60 -24.29
CA ASP A 430 19.65 -13.69 -25.48
C ASP A 430 18.96 -15.04 -25.58
N ALA A 431 19.69 -16.14 -25.38
CA ALA A 431 19.10 -17.48 -25.38
C ALA A 431 17.97 -17.63 -24.35
N TYR A 432 18.14 -17.05 -23.16
CA TYR A 432 17.08 -17.03 -22.14
C TYR A 432 15.81 -16.33 -22.63
N PHE A 433 15.92 -15.15 -23.23
CA PHE A 433 14.75 -14.40 -23.68
C PHE A 433 14.15 -14.96 -24.98
N ASP A 434 14.95 -15.57 -25.84
CA ASP A 434 14.46 -16.28 -27.03
C ASP A 434 13.54 -17.45 -26.61
N GLU A 435 13.90 -18.19 -25.55
CA GLU A 435 13.02 -19.23 -24.99
C GLU A 435 11.73 -18.67 -24.39
N VAL A 436 11.81 -17.52 -23.69
CA VAL A 436 10.63 -16.83 -23.14
C VAL A 436 9.68 -16.42 -24.27
N GLU A 437 10.20 -15.78 -25.32
CA GLU A 437 9.41 -15.31 -26.46
C GLU A 437 8.83 -16.48 -27.27
N ALA A 438 9.57 -17.58 -27.41
CA ALA A 438 9.07 -18.79 -28.04
C ALA A 438 7.88 -19.41 -27.28
N GLU A 439 7.91 -19.42 -25.94
CA GLU A 439 6.80 -19.90 -25.12
C GLU A 439 5.59 -18.95 -25.20
N LEU A 440 5.83 -17.64 -25.19
CA LEU A 440 4.79 -16.62 -25.35
C LEU A 440 4.06 -16.75 -26.68
N SER A 441 4.78 -17.09 -27.75
CA SER A 441 4.19 -17.25 -29.09
C SER A 441 3.16 -18.39 -29.18
N ARG A 442 3.18 -19.34 -28.22
CA ARG A 442 2.25 -20.47 -28.15
C ARG A 442 0.91 -20.10 -27.54
N ASP A 443 0.84 -18.99 -26.79
CA ASP A 443 -0.35 -18.51 -26.06
C ASP A 443 -1.14 -19.61 -25.34
N ALA A 444 -0.44 -20.53 -24.70
CA ALA A 444 -1.03 -21.67 -23.98
C ALA A 444 -0.94 -21.52 -22.45
N VAL A 445 0.02 -20.74 -21.96
CA VAL A 445 0.41 -20.66 -20.55
C VAL A 445 0.57 -19.21 -20.09
N ASP A 446 0.42 -19.00 -18.79
CA ASP A 446 0.77 -17.73 -18.16
C ASP A 446 2.27 -17.73 -17.86
N VAL A 447 2.98 -16.75 -18.40
CA VAL A 447 4.46 -16.69 -18.36
C VAL A 447 4.95 -15.70 -17.31
N THR A 448 5.85 -16.16 -16.46
CA THR A 448 6.56 -15.33 -15.48
C THR A 448 8.06 -15.34 -15.74
N VAL A 449 8.71 -14.18 -15.70
CA VAL A 449 10.16 -14.03 -15.72
C VAL A 449 10.64 -13.72 -14.32
N PHE A 450 11.57 -14.53 -13.80
CA PHE A 450 12.16 -14.34 -12.48
C PHE A 450 13.67 -14.09 -12.56
N VAL A 451 14.08 -12.89 -12.13
CA VAL A 451 15.46 -12.42 -12.27
C VAL A 451 15.97 -11.75 -10.99
N SER A 452 17.27 -11.79 -10.80
CA SER A 452 18.00 -11.01 -9.80
C SER A 452 17.95 -9.52 -10.15
N ARG A 453 17.86 -8.63 -9.16
CA ARG A 453 17.97 -7.17 -9.33
C ARG A 453 19.26 -6.75 -10.06
N THR A 454 20.31 -7.58 -10.02
CA THR A 454 21.55 -7.34 -10.78
C THR A 454 21.32 -7.25 -12.30
N VAL A 455 20.20 -7.75 -12.83
CA VAL A 455 19.81 -7.63 -14.24
C VAL A 455 19.78 -6.17 -14.74
N ARG A 456 19.57 -5.20 -13.84
CA ARG A 456 19.61 -3.76 -14.15
C ARG A 456 20.95 -3.26 -14.71
N ARG A 457 22.01 -4.08 -14.63
CA ARG A 457 23.35 -3.79 -15.15
C ARG A 457 23.57 -4.39 -16.55
N ASN A 458 22.59 -5.09 -17.10
CA ASN A 458 22.65 -5.73 -18.41
C ASN A 458 21.62 -5.05 -19.33
N ASP A 459 22.11 -4.14 -20.19
CA ASP A 459 21.26 -3.32 -21.05
C ASP A 459 20.45 -4.16 -22.05
N VAL A 460 21.03 -5.27 -22.53
CA VAL A 460 20.35 -6.21 -23.43
C VAL A 460 19.16 -6.86 -22.71
N ALA A 461 19.36 -7.37 -21.50
CA ALA A 461 18.28 -7.95 -20.71
C ALA A 461 17.17 -6.93 -20.42
N ILE A 462 17.53 -5.69 -20.10
CA ILE A 462 16.57 -4.61 -19.82
C ILE A 462 15.74 -4.28 -21.05
N GLU A 463 16.37 -4.20 -22.21
CA GLU A 463 15.66 -3.96 -23.47
C GLU A 463 14.74 -5.13 -23.85
N ARG A 464 15.18 -6.38 -23.65
CA ARG A 464 14.30 -7.55 -23.84
C ARG A 464 13.11 -7.51 -22.88
N ILE A 465 13.32 -7.24 -21.59
CA ILE A 465 12.23 -7.13 -20.58
C ILE A 465 11.23 -6.03 -20.95
N ARG A 466 11.70 -4.89 -21.46
CA ARG A 466 10.85 -3.81 -21.94
C ARG A 466 9.90 -4.27 -23.04
N ARG A 467 10.38 -5.12 -23.95
CA ARG A 467 9.61 -5.66 -25.10
C ARG A 467 8.64 -6.78 -24.74
N LEU A 468 8.79 -7.44 -23.59
CA LEU A 468 7.91 -8.56 -23.18
C LEU A 468 6.43 -8.18 -23.04
N GLY A 469 6.10 -6.88 -23.00
CA GLY A 469 4.73 -6.38 -22.94
C GLY A 469 4.01 -6.73 -21.63
N GLY A 470 2.83 -6.16 -21.41
CA GLY A 470 2.07 -6.25 -20.14
C GLY A 470 1.61 -7.66 -19.73
N SER A 471 1.53 -8.61 -20.66
CA SER A 471 1.04 -9.97 -20.42
C SER A 471 2.02 -10.86 -19.65
N VAL A 472 3.31 -10.51 -19.65
CA VAL A 472 4.34 -11.21 -18.88
C VAL A 472 4.48 -10.60 -17.49
N SER A 473 4.44 -11.44 -16.47
CA SER A 473 4.74 -11.04 -15.10
C SER A 473 6.26 -11.07 -14.89
N VAL A 474 6.85 -9.95 -14.46
CA VAL A 474 8.28 -9.84 -14.16
C VAL A 474 8.46 -9.72 -12.66
N VAL A 475 9.03 -10.74 -12.04
CA VAL A 475 9.34 -10.75 -10.61
C VAL A 475 10.85 -10.57 -10.45
N VAL A 476 11.22 -9.59 -9.62
CA VAL A 476 12.62 -9.22 -9.37
C VAL A 476 12.97 -9.53 -7.93
N ARG A 477 14.01 -10.34 -7.73
CA ARG A 477 14.57 -10.59 -6.40
C ARG A 477 15.64 -9.55 -6.08
N ASP A 478 15.44 -8.84 -4.98
CA ASP A 478 16.43 -7.92 -4.43
C ASP A 478 17.64 -8.64 -3.82
N ASP A 479 18.75 -7.92 -3.65
CA ASP A 479 19.89 -8.38 -2.85
C ASP A 479 19.49 -8.35 -1.35
N TYR A 480 18.66 -9.32 -0.97
CA TYR A 480 18.13 -9.54 0.36
C TYR A 480 18.78 -10.79 0.97
N ASN A 481 19.35 -10.68 2.16
CA ASN A 481 19.77 -11.86 2.93
C ASN A 481 18.54 -12.52 3.53
N PHE A 482 18.48 -13.86 3.39
CA PHE A 482 17.42 -14.69 3.97
C PHE A 482 17.05 -14.25 5.39
N GLY A 483 15.76 -14.28 5.71
CA GLY A 483 15.34 -14.24 7.09
C GLY A 483 15.56 -15.60 7.74
N THR A 484 16.44 -15.67 8.73
CA THR A 484 16.79 -16.89 9.48
C THR A 484 16.65 -16.63 10.98
N THR A 485 16.25 -17.63 11.76
CA THR A 485 16.43 -17.59 13.21
C THR A 485 17.91 -17.81 13.56
N ARG A 486 18.31 -17.54 14.81
CA ARG A 486 19.70 -17.78 15.22
C ARG A 486 20.12 -19.24 15.01
N ALA A 487 19.27 -20.18 15.40
CA ALA A 487 19.55 -21.60 15.26
C ALA A 487 19.68 -22.03 13.78
N GLU A 488 18.87 -21.46 12.90
CA GLU A 488 18.94 -21.68 11.45
C GLU A 488 20.22 -21.11 10.82
N GLU A 489 20.66 -19.95 11.28
CA GLU A 489 21.92 -19.35 10.82
C GLU A 489 23.13 -20.20 11.24
N GLU A 490 23.13 -20.67 12.49
CA GLU A 490 24.14 -21.59 13.02
C GLU A 490 24.15 -22.92 12.22
N ALA A 491 22.97 -23.49 11.93
CA ALA A 491 22.82 -24.69 11.11
C ALA A 491 23.36 -24.50 9.68
N ARG A 492 23.11 -23.33 9.08
CA ARG A 492 23.56 -22.99 7.73
C ARG A 492 25.08 -22.87 7.62
N SER A 493 25.72 -22.39 8.69
CA SER A 493 27.17 -22.17 8.74
C SER A 493 28.02 -23.45 8.63
N LYS A 494 27.41 -24.62 8.87
CA LYS A 494 28.07 -25.93 8.77
C LYS A 494 28.15 -26.44 7.33
N GLU A 495 29.19 -27.20 7.03
CA GLU A 495 29.36 -27.87 5.74
C GLU A 495 28.26 -28.92 5.51
N ALA A 496 27.89 -29.14 4.25
CA ALA A 496 26.75 -30.00 3.90
C ALA A 496 26.87 -31.44 4.43
N GLY A 497 28.10 -31.99 4.49
CA GLY A 497 28.37 -33.34 5.01
C GLY A 497 28.36 -33.47 6.53
N GLU A 498 28.35 -32.35 7.25
CA GLU A 498 28.43 -32.30 8.72
C GLU A 498 27.07 -31.97 9.36
N ARG A 499 26.04 -31.71 8.55
CA ARG A 499 24.71 -31.34 9.04
C ARG A 499 23.96 -32.56 9.55
N SER A 500 23.41 -32.44 10.75
CA SER A 500 22.40 -33.34 11.29
C SER A 500 21.09 -33.24 10.51
N GLN A 501 20.20 -34.21 10.71
CA GLN A 501 18.88 -34.21 10.05
C GLN A 501 18.06 -32.97 10.40
N LEU A 502 18.12 -32.49 11.64
CA LEU A 502 17.43 -31.27 12.07
C LEU A 502 17.97 -30.02 11.34
N GLU A 503 19.26 -29.97 11.08
CA GLU A 503 19.88 -28.85 10.37
C GLU A 503 19.54 -28.86 8.88
N VAL A 504 19.35 -30.04 8.29
CA VAL A 504 18.82 -30.18 6.92
C VAL A 504 17.38 -29.68 6.85
N MET A 505 16.53 -30.05 7.82
CA MET A 505 15.15 -29.56 7.89
C MET A 505 15.08 -28.04 8.06
N ALA A 506 15.88 -27.49 8.97
CA ALA A 506 16.02 -26.04 9.14
C ALA A 506 16.44 -25.36 7.83
N TYR A 507 17.40 -25.96 7.11
CA TYR A 507 17.83 -25.45 5.82
C TYR A 507 16.68 -25.43 4.78
N ASP A 508 15.86 -26.47 4.73
CA ASP A 508 14.69 -26.53 3.84
C ASP A 508 13.62 -25.48 4.19
N GLU A 509 13.38 -25.25 5.48
CA GLU A 509 12.45 -24.22 5.96
C GLU A 509 12.89 -22.81 5.55
N ILE A 510 14.20 -22.51 5.58
CA ILE A 510 14.74 -21.21 5.14
C ILE A 510 14.40 -20.94 3.66
N TYR A 511 14.54 -21.94 2.78
CA TYR A 511 14.21 -21.76 1.36
C TYR A 511 12.70 -21.67 1.12
N ALA A 512 11.90 -22.48 1.80
CA ALA A 512 10.44 -22.37 1.73
C ALA A 512 9.95 -20.99 2.18
N ARG A 513 10.55 -20.45 3.25
CA ARG A 513 10.27 -19.11 3.75
C ARG A 513 10.67 -18.02 2.74
N GLU A 514 11.86 -18.11 2.16
CA GLU A 514 12.31 -17.15 1.14
C GLU A 514 11.48 -17.22 -0.13
N TYR A 515 11.09 -18.43 -0.56
CA TYR A 515 10.18 -18.60 -1.67
C TYR A 515 8.86 -17.88 -1.40
N ARG A 516 8.24 -18.13 -0.23
CA ARG A 516 6.98 -17.48 0.16
C ARG A 516 7.13 -15.96 0.28
N ARG A 517 8.27 -15.46 0.74
CA ARG A 517 8.54 -14.01 0.81
C ARG A 517 8.47 -13.35 -0.57
N ILE A 518 8.94 -14.03 -1.61
CA ILE A 518 9.04 -13.52 -2.98
C ILE A 518 7.75 -13.75 -3.76
N PHE A 519 7.19 -14.95 -3.66
CA PHE A 519 6.12 -15.45 -4.53
C PHE A 519 4.78 -15.65 -3.81
N GLY A 520 4.72 -15.47 -2.48
CA GLY A 520 3.53 -15.87 -1.72
C GLY A 520 3.34 -17.39 -1.81
N ASP A 521 2.16 -17.84 -2.23
CA ASP A 521 1.83 -19.26 -2.32
C ASP A 521 1.65 -19.76 -3.75
N VAL A 522 2.11 -19.00 -4.76
CA VAL A 522 2.01 -19.48 -6.14
C VAL A 522 2.83 -20.74 -6.34
N LYS A 523 2.30 -21.62 -7.19
CA LYS A 523 3.00 -22.80 -7.70
C LYS A 523 3.03 -22.72 -9.21
N PHE A 524 4.12 -23.20 -9.78
CA PHE A 524 4.34 -23.22 -11.21
C PHE A 524 4.28 -24.66 -11.74
N ASP A 525 3.46 -24.87 -12.76
CA ASP A 525 3.33 -26.15 -13.46
C ASP A 525 4.61 -26.48 -14.23
N HIS A 526 5.29 -25.43 -14.74
CA HIS A 526 6.54 -25.55 -15.45
C HIS A 526 7.57 -24.56 -14.90
N VAL A 527 8.74 -25.08 -14.51
CA VAL A 527 9.87 -24.27 -14.04
C VAL A 527 11.03 -24.48 -15.01
N ARG A 528 11.35 -23.45 -15.79
CA ARG A 528 12.45 -23.44 -16.75
C ARG A 528 13.67 -22.81 -16.10
N ILE A 529 14.58 -23.64 -15.60
CA ILE A 529 15.80 -23.17 -14.93
C ILE A 529 16.87 -22.87 -15.97
N PHE A 530 17.30 -21.60 -16.02
CA PHE A 530 18.38 -21.20 -16.90
C PHE A 530 19.69 -21.94 -16.55
N PRO A 531 20.57 -22.30 -17.50
CA PRO A 531 21.84 -22.97 -17.18
C PRO A 531 22.77 -22.12 -16.31
N GLY A 532 23.71 -22.77 -15.61
CA GLY A 532 24.76 -22.08 -14.84
C GLY A 532 24.32 -21.47 -13.51
N GLN A 533 23.08 -21.72 -13.06
CA GLN A 533 22.57 -21.18 -11.80
C GLN A 533 23.32 -21.74 -10.58
N SER A 534 23.61 -20.84 -9.63
CA SER A 534 24.24 -21.22 -8.36
C SER A 534 23.36 -22.20 -7.58
N PHE A 535 23.95 -22.85 -6.56
CA PHE A 535 23.20 -23.73 -5.66
C PHE A 535 21.97 -23.05 -5.07
N PHE A 536 22.11 -21.79 -4.63
CA PHE A 536 21.01 -20.98 -4.11
C PHE A 536 19.81 -20.94 -5.06
N TRP A 537 20.04 -20.56 -6.33
CA TRP A 537 18.95 -20.37 -7.28
C TRP A 537 18.28 -21.69 -7.65
N ARG A 538 19.07 -22.77 -7.79
CA ARG A 538 18.53 -24.11 -8.05
C ARG A 538 17.73 -24.64 -6.86
N ARG A 539 18.21 -24.43 -5.63
CA ARG A 539 17.50 -24.87 -4.43
C ARG A 539 16.21 -24.08 -4.24
N LEU A 540 16.21 -22.77 -4.47
CA LEU A 540 15.00 -21.95 -4.40
C LEU A 540 13.98 -22.34 -5.48
N ALA A 541 14.43 -22.70 -6.69
CA ALA A 541 13.55 -23.19 -7.76
C ALA A 541 12.82 -24.49 -7.37
N ALA A 542 13.41 -25.34 -6.51
CA ALA A 542 12.76 -26.57 -6.05
C ALA A 542 11.53 -26.31 -5.16
N GLU A 543 11.39 -25.12 -4.59
CA GLU A 543 10.17 -24.72 -3.86
C GLU A 543 9.04 -24.30 -4.82
N ALA A 544 9.34 -23.99 -6.08
CA ALA A 544 8.35 -23.47 -7.04
C ALA A 544 7.28 -24.48 -7.47
N HIS A 545 7.48 -25.76 -7.21
CA HIS A 545 6.52 -26.84 -7.47
C HIS A 545 5.74 -27.28 -6.22
N LYS A 546 6.22 -26.92 -5.02
CA LYS A 546 5.67 -27.40 -3.75
C LYS A 546 4.47 -26.59 -3.33
#